data_AF-A0A222E561-F1
#
_entry.id   AF-A0A222E561-F1
#
_cell.length_a   1.000
_cell.length_b   1.000
_cell.length_c   1.000
_cell.angle_alpha   90.00
_cell.angle_beta   90.00
_cell.angle_gamma   90.00
#
_symmetry.space_group_name_H-M   'P 1'
#
loop_
_entity.id
_entity.type
_entity.pdbx_description
1 polymer ?
#
loop_
_entity_poly.entity_id
_entity_poly.type
_entity_poly.pdbx_seq_one_letter_code
_entity_poly.pdbx_strand_id
1 'polypeptide(L)'
;MISDSVVHKFFRSNRNRFEALQEVVEGFSVVETLDPDDIYSELELRLKHRRNLPVRIAPVADLAQSLPEYVEDRHVVQLSEALDQPNRVYQLVHVAGLQEH
;
A
#
# COMPACT_ATOMS: atom_id res chain seq x y z
N MET A 1 -10.16 12.92 -14.62
CA MET A 1 -9.21 11.80 -14.81
C MET A 1 -7.84 12.40 -15.06
N ILE A 2 -6.96 12.36 -14.07
CA ILE A 2 -5.58 12.88 -14.22
C ILE A 2 -4.86 11.88 -15.13
N SER A 3 -4.35 12.36 -16.27
CA SER A 3 -3.64 11.53 -17.24
C SER A 3 -2.39 10.92 -16.60
N ASP A 4 -2.10 9.66 -16.92
CA ASP A 4 -0.88 8.93 -16.52
C ASP A 4 0.41 9.75 -16.74
N SER A 5 0.43 10.56 -17.79
CA SER A 5 1.53 11.48 -18.12
C SER A 5 1.72 12.63 -17.11
N VAL A 6 0.67 13.06 -16.42
CA VAL A 6 0.72 14.11 -15.39
C VAL A 6 1.29 13.54 -14.10
N VAL A 7 0.89 12.31 -13.74
CA VAL A 7 1.45 11.58 -12.60
C VAL A 7 2.94 11.32 -12.84
N HIS A 8 3.32 10.76 -13.99
CA HIS A 8 4.73 10.54 -14.33
C HIS A 8 5.58 11.81 -14.33
N LYS A 9 5.04 12.93 -14.82
CA LYS A 9 5.72 14.23 -14.75
C LYS A 9 5.90 14.70 -13.31
N PHE A 10 4.87 14.57 -12.48
CA PHE A 10 4.93 14.96 -11.07
C PHE A 10 6.01 14.17 -10.30
N PHE A 11 6.08 12.86 -10.48
CA PHE A 11 7.12 12.02 -9.89
C PHE A 11 8.54 12.42 -10.36
N ARG A 12 8.72 12.63 -11.67
CA ARG A 12 10.01 13.10 -12.22
C ARG A 12 10.43 14.48 -11.72
N SER A 13 9.49 15.42 -11.61
CA SER A 13 9.77 16.78 -11.12
C SER A 13 10.22 16.79 -9.66
N ASN A 14 9.73 15.84 -8.86
CA ASN A 14 10.16 15.63 -7.48
C ASN A 14 11.41 14.73 -7.37
N ARG A 15 12.03 14.33 -8.50
CA ARG A 15 13.14 13.34 -8.54
C ARG A 15 12.82 12.05 -7.77
N ASN A 16 11.55 11.68 -7.67
CA ASN A 16 11.05 10.60 -6.81
C ASN A 16 11.41 10.75 -5.31
N ARG A 17 11.68 11.97 -4.83
CA ARG A 17 11.95 12.27 -3.41
C ARG A 17 10.87 13.20 -2.87
N PHE A 18 10.16 12.75 -1.84
CA PHE A 18 9.08 13.50 -1.20
C PHE A 18 9.39 13.65 0.29
N GLU A 19 9.82 14.83 0.72
CA GLU A 19 10.30 15.06 2.10
C GLU A 19 9.22 14.82 3.17
N ALA A 20 7.97 15.18 2.88
CA ALA A 20 6.84 14.87 3.76
C ALA A 20 6.62 13.35 3.96
N LEU A 21 7.01 12.52 2.98
CA LEU A 21 6.99 11.07 3.17
C LEU A 21 8.22 10.58 3.95
N GLN A 22 9.36 11.29 3.85
CA GLN A 22 10.57 10.95 4.62
C GLN A 22 10.39 11.19 6.12
N GLU A 23 9.73 12.28 6.53
CA GLU A 23 9.46 12.56 7.95
C GLU A 23 8.52 11.55 8.61
N VAL A 24 7.57 10.98 7.85
CA VAL A 24 6.64 9.96 8.36
C VAL A 24 7.33 8.60 8.53
N VAL A 25 8.37 8.32 7.73
CA VAL A 25 9.14 7.06 7.82
C VAL A 25 9.80 6.90 9.18
N GLU A 26 10.26 7.97 9.82
CA GLU A 26 10.86 7.91 11.17
C GLU A 26 9.86 7.43 12.24
N GLY A 27 8.56 7.70 12.06
CA GLY A 27 7.48 7.17 12.91
C GLY A 27 7.04 5.75 12.52
N PHE A 28 7.35 5.33 11.29
CA PHE A 28 7.01 4.03 10.71
C PHE A 28 8.25 3.12 10.73
N SER A 29 8.78 2.86 11.94
CA SER A 29 10.04 2.15 12.24
C SER A 29 10.19 0.73 11.67
N VAL A 30 9.26 0.29 10.83
CA VAL A 30 9.19 -1.02 10.22
C VAL A 30 10.11 -1.08 9.00
N VAL A 31 10.25 0.01 8.25
CA VAL A 31 10.87 -0.04 6.91
C VAL A 31 12.41 -0.10 6.97
N GLU A 32 13.03 0.41 8.03
CA GLU A 32 14.51 0.52 8.10
C GLU A 32 15.23 -0.82 8.30
N THR A 33 14.53 -1.87 8.75
CA THR A 33 15.13 -3.19 9.00
C THR A 33 14.66 -4.28 8.03
N LEU A 34 13.78 -3.96 7.09
CA LEU A 34 13.21 -4.95 6.19
C LEU A 34 14.05 -5.13 4.94
N ASP A 35 14.25 -6.39 4.57
CA ASP A 35 14.71 -6.73 3.23
C ASP A 35 13.68 -6.17 2.22
N PRO A 36 14.08 -5.38 1.21
CA PRO A 36 13.19 -4.88 0.17
C PRO A 36 12.30 -5.96 -0.46
N ASP A 37 12.80 -7.20 -0.54
CA ASP A 37 12.06 -8.33 -1.10
C ASP A 37 10.97 -8.86 -0.14
N ASP A 38 11.12 -8.62 1.16
CA ASP A 38 10.21 -9.10 2.21
C ASP A 38 9.16 -8.06 2.65
N ILE A 39 9.29 -6.79 2.20
CA ILE A 39 8.40 -5.69 2.62
C ILE A 39 6.93 -6.05 2.51
N TYR A 40 6.52 -6.71 1.42
CA TYR A 40 5.14 -7.12 1.22
C TYR A 40 4.66 -8.10 2.32
N SER A 41 5.43 -9.17 2.55
CA SER A 41 5.10 -10.24 3.49
C SER A 41 5.04 -9.71 4.92
N GLU A 42 5.93 -8.78 5.26
CA GLU A 42 6.02 -8.18 6.59
C GLU A 42 4.89 -7.19 6.86
N LEU A 43 4.47 -6.42 5.85
CA LEU A 43 3.28 -5.57 5.94
C LEU A 43 2.01 -6.42 6.11
N GLU A 44 1.88 -7.53 5.39
CA GLU A 44 0.78 -8.49 5.55
C GLU A 44 0.73 -9.06 6.97
N LEU A 45 1.88 -9.52 7.49
CA LEU A 45 1.99 -10.01 8.86
C LEU A 45 1.64 -8.93 9.88
N ARG A 46 2.14 -7.71 9.70
CA ARG A 46 1.87 -6.58 10.60
C ARG A 46 0.38 -6.26 10.69
N LEU A 47 -0.29 -6.11 9.54
CA LEU A 47 -1.74 -5.82 9.48
C LEU A 47 -2.55 -6.91 10.16
N LYS A 48 -2.18 -8.17 9.93
CA LYS A 48 -2.78 -9.32 10.60
C LYS A 48 -2.55 -9.29 12.11
N HIS A 49 -1.32 -9.05 12.58
CA HIS A 49 -0.99 -9.12 14.01
C HIS A 49 -1.49 -7.92 14.81
N ARG A 50 -1.42 -6.71 14.26
CA ARG A 50 -1.77 -5.48 15.00
C ARG A 50 -3.25 -5.13 14.91
N ARG A 51 -3.91 -5.50 13.80
CA ARG A 51 -5.28 -5.10 13.50
C ARG A 51 -6.23 -6.26 13.15
N ASN A 52 -5.74 -7.50 13.14
CA ASN A 52 -6.51 -8.68 12.69
C ASN A 52 -7.06 -8.50 11.26
N LEU A 53 -6.30 -7.81 10.41
CA LEU A 53 -6.65 -7.52 9.02
C LEU A 53 -5.82 -8.40 8.07
N PRO A 54 -6.33 -9.57 7.63
CA PRO A 54 -5.68 -10.35 6.60
C PRO A 54 -5.68 -9.62 5.26
N VAL A 55 -4.65 -9.87 4.45
CA VAL A 55 -4.54 -9.40 3.07
C VAL A 55 -4.93 -10.54 2.13
N ARG A 56 -5.65 -10.22 1.04
CA ARG A 56 -5.98 -11.18 -0.02
C ARG A 56 -5.83 -10.56 -1.39
N ILE A 57 -5.30 -11.34 -2.33
CA ILE A 57 -5.37 -11.01 -3.75
C ILE A 57 -6.74 -11.46 -4.28
N ALA A 58 -7.44 -10.56 -4.95
CA ALA A 58 -8.74 -10.79 -5.56
C ALA A 58 -8.66 -10.60 -7.09
N PRO A 59 -9.42 -11.39 -7.86
CA PRO A 59 -9.56 -11.18 -9.29
C PRO A 59 -10.11 -9.80 -9.62
N VAL A 60 -9.69 -9.22 -10.75
CA VAL A 60 -10.20 -7.90 -11.17
C VAL A 60 -11.72 -7.89 -11.31
N ALA A 61 -12.31 -9.01 -11.75
CA ALA A 61 -13.75 -9.16 -11.92
C ALA A 61 -14.55 -9.09 -10.61
N ASP A 62 -13.90 -9.38 -9.47
CA ASP A 62 -14.53 -9.43 -8.15
C ASP A 62 -14.37 -8.13 -7.37
N LEU A 63 -13.60 -7.17 -7.89
CA LEU A 63 -13.37 -5.86 -7.28
C LEU A 63 -14.27 -4.80 -7.91
N ALA A 64 -14.91 -3.99 -7.07
CA ALA A 64 -15.84 -2.96 -7.50
C ALA A 64 -15.12 -1.77 -8.13
N GLN A 65 -14.57 -1.91 -9.34
CA GLN A 65 -14.02 -0.88 -10.25
C GLN A 65 -12.97 0.13 -9.70
N SER A 66 -12.73 0.20 -8.40
CA SER A 66 -11.75 1.06 -7.75
C SER A 66 -10.62 0.25 -7.13
N LEU A 67 -9.43 0.85 -7.18
CA LEU A 67 -8.19 0.51 -6.48
C LEU A 67 -8.44 -0.01 -5.04
N PRO A 68 -7.50 -0.78 -4.46
CA PRO A 68 -7.75 -1.75 -3.39
C PRO A 68 -8.73 -1.30 -2.32
N GLU A 69 -9.67 -2.19 -2.06
CA GLU A 69 -10.81 -1.92 -1.23
C GLU A 69 -10.56 -2.53 0.15
N TYR A 70 -10.43 -1.68 1.15
CA TYR A 70 -10.67 -2.08 2.53
C TYR A 70 -12.19 -2.06 2.74
N VAL A 71 -12.79 -3.24 2.89
CA VAL A 71 -14.24 -3.34 3.12
C VAL A 71 -14.48 -3.63 4.61
N GLU A 72 -15.05 -2.65 5.31
CA GLU A 72 -15.27 -2.67 6.76
C GLU A 72 -16.19 -3.83 7.20
N ASP A 73 -17.14 -4.24 6.35
CA ASP A 73 -18.01 -5.40 6.60
C ASP A 73 -17.26 -6.74 6.56
N ARG A 74 -16.12 -6.81 5.87
CA ARG A 74 -15.33 -8.04 5.64
C ARG A 74 -14.01 -8.08 6.42
N HIS A 75 -13.59 -6.98 7.07
CA HIS A 75 -12.34 -6.88 7.85
C HIS A 75 -11.12 -7.48 7.12
N VAL A 76 -11.04 -7.28 5.81
CA VAL A 76 -10.01 -7.85 4.94
C VAL A 76 -9.54 -6.79 3.96
N VAL A 77 -8.24 -6.76 3.70
CA VAL A 77 -7.65 -5.93 2.65
C VAL A 77 -7.70 -6.72 1.35
N GLN A 78 -8.49 -6.26 0.36
CA GLN A 78 -8.54 -6.87 -0.96
C GLN A 78 -7.66 -6.10 -1.95
N LEU A 79 -6.62 -6.75 -2.47
CA LEU A 79 -5.74 -6.22 -3.51
C LEU A 79 -6.09 -6.84 -4.86
N SER A 80 -6.07 -6.03 -5.92
CA SER A 80 -6.24 -6.54 -7.28
C SER A 80 -5.05 -7.38 -7.73
N GLU A 81 -5.33 -8.52 -8.35
CA GLU A 81 -4.30 -9.37 -8.98
C GLU A 81 -3.52 -8.63 -10.08
N ALA A 82 -4.14 -7.62 -10.71
CA ALA A 82 -3.52 -6.82 -11.77
C ALA A 82 -2.48 -5.83 -11.25
N LEU A 83 -2.37 -5.63 -9.93
CA LEU A 83 -1.31 -4.80 -9.35
C LEU A 83 0.04 -5.52 -9.45
N ASP A 84 1.07 -4.78 -9.83
CA ASP A 84 2.46 -5.22 -9.68
C ASP A 84 2.92 -5.11 -8.21
N GLN A 85 4.08 -5.71 -7.91
CA GLN A 85 4.62 -5.77 -6.55
C GLN A 85 4.78 -4.37 -5.90
N PRO A 86 5.33 -3.34 -6.58
CA PRO A 86 5.45 -2.01 -6.00
C PRO A 86 4.09 -1.39 -5.64
N ASN A 87 3.08 -1.52 -6.51
CA ASN A 87 1.76 -0.97 -6.21
C ASN A 87 1.07 -1.75 -5.08
N ARG A 88 1.28 -3.05 -4.95
CA ARG A 88 0.77 -3.82 -3.79
C ARG A 88 1.35 -3.32 -2.48
N VAL A 89 2.68 -3.14 -2.43
CA VAL A 89 3.38 -2.61 -1.25
C VAL A 89 2.86 -1.21 -0.89
N TYR A 90 2.75 -0.31 -1.87
CA TYR A 90 2.22 1.04 -1.65
C TYR A 90 0.84 1.01 -0.98
N GLN A 91 -0.04 0.14 -1.47
CA GLN A 91 -1.41 0.04 -0.97
C GLN A 91 -1.47 -0.55 0.44
N LEU A 92 -0.60 -1.53 0.75
CA LEU A 92 -0.49 -2.05 2.12
C LEU A 92 0.04 -1.01 3.11
N VAL A 93 1.05 -0.23 2.72
CA VAL A 93 1.54 0.89 3.54
C VAL A 93 0.43 1.91 3.77
N HIS A 94 -0.34 2.25 2.72
CA HIS A 94 -1.45 3.18 2.82
C HIS A 94 -2.52 2.71 3.81
N VAL A 95 -2.97 1.45 3.69
CA VAL A 95 -3.95 0.87 4.62
C VAL A 95 -3.39 0.81 6.04
N ALA A 96 -2.14 0.37 6.22
CA ALA A 96 -1.50 0.34 7.53
C ALA A 96 -1.46 1.73 8.17
N GLY A 97 -1.13 2.78 7.40
CA GLY A 97 -1.17 4.16 7.85
C GLY A 97 -2.56 4.63 8.30
N LEU A 98 -3.61 4.30 7.54
CA LEU A 98 -5.00 4.64 7.88
C LEU A 98 -5.53 3.88 9.11
N GLN A 99 -5.06 2.66 9.33
CA GLN A 99 -5.56 1.83 10.41
C GLN A 99 -4.76 2.02 11.70
N GLU A 100 -3.51 2.47 11.65
CA GLU A 100 -2.62 2.59 12.82
C GLU A 100 -2.52 4.01 13.40
N HIS A 101 -3.03 5.03 12.71
CA HIS A 101 -3.12 6.43 13.15
C HIS A 101 -4.56 6.90 13.27
#